data_AF-A0A9D4JAK2-F1
#
_entry.id   AF-A0A9D4JAK2-F1
#
_cell.length_a   1.000
_cell.length_b   1.000
_cell.length_c   1.000
_cell.angle_alpha   90.00
_cell.angle_beta   90.00
_cell.angle_gamma   90.00
#
_symmetry.space_group_name_H-M   'P 1'
#
loop_
_entity.id
_entity.type
_entity.pdbx_description
1 polymer ?
#
loop_
_entity_poly.entity_id
_entity_poly.type
_entity_poly.pdbx_seq_one_letter_code
_entity_poly.pdbx_strand_id
1 'polypeptide(L)' 'MKGRDVIFRVDKGFRMPRPTGGPVACPEPYYEHMLKCWKQWPEARPTFAYLQDFFNNFMVSTEGKYKPID' A
#
# COMPACT_ATOMS: atom_id res chain seq x y z
N MET A 1 5.70 12.85 -18.87
CA MET A 1 6.84 13.10 -17.95
C MET A 1 8.06 12.40 -18.52
N LYS A 2 9.22 13.05 -18.56
CA LYS A 2 10.46 12.38 -18.96
C LYS A 2 11.01 11.60 -17.76
N GLY A 3 11.74 10.50 -17.98
CA GLY A 3 12.26 9.67 -16.89
C GLY A 3 13.12 10.44 -15.88
N ARG A 4 13.90 11.43 -16.34
CA ARG A 4 14.69 12.32 -15.47
C ARG A 4 13.83 13.12 -14.49
N ASP A 5 12.68 13.60 -14.93
CA ASP A 5 11.76 14.38 -14.08
C ASP A 5 11.19 13.53 -12.94
N VAL A 6 10.97 12.24 -13.21
CA VAL A 6 10.45 11.28 -12.21
C VAL A 6 11.49 11.02 -11.12
N ILE A 7 12.75 10.77 -11.51
CA ILE A 7 13.85 10.53 -10.57
C ILE A 7 13.97 11.71 -9.61
N PHE A 8 14.02 12.94 -10.13
CA PHE A 8 14.13 14.15 -9.31
C PHE A 8 12.97 14.30 -8.33
N ARG A 9 11.73 14.06 -8.78
CA ARG A 9 10.54 14.17 -7.92
C ARG A 9 10.55 13.11 -6.82
N VAL A 10 10.89 11.87 -7.14
CA VAL A 10 10.97 10.76 -6.18
C VAL A 10 12.02 11.02 -5.11
N ASP A 11 13.17 11.58 -5.50
CA ASP A 11 14.25 11.99 -4.59
C ASP A 11 13.80 13.11 -3.63
N LYS A 12 12.97 14.05 -4.11
CA LYS A 12 12.31 15.08 -3.28
C LYS A 12 11.13 14.55 -2.44
N GLY A 13 10.91 13.24 -2.41
CA GLY A 13 9.87 12.61 -1.60
C GLY A 13 8.50 12.52 -2.26
N PHE A 14 8.34 12.95 -3.52
CA PHE A 14 7.09 12.77 -4.24
C PHE A 14 6.75 11.28 -4.37
N ARG A 15 5.51 10.92 -4.07
CA ARG A 15 4.90 9.63 -4.38
C ARG A 15 3.59 9.87 -5.11
N MET A 16 3.22 8.93 -5.98
CA MET A 16 1.97 9.04 -6.74
C MET A 16 0.78 9.09 -5.77
N PRO A 17 -0.21 9.97 -5.99
CA PRO A 17 -1.41 10.01 -5.17
C PRO A 17 -2.22 8.72 -5.29
N ARG A 18 -3.10 8.48 -4.31
CA ARG A 18 -3.98 7.31 -4.32
C ARG A 18 -4.85 7.29 -5.60
N PRO A 19 -4.87 6.19 -6.36
CA PRO A 19 -5.74 6.09 -7.52
C PRO A 19 -7.22 6.06 -7.12
N THR A 20 -7.98 7.06 -7.57
CA THR A 20 -9.44 7.17 -7.32
C THR A 20 -10.28 7.14 -8.60
N GLY A 21 -9.67 7.37 -9.77
CA GLY A 21 -10.39 7.49 -11.05
C GLY A 21 -10.52 6.19 -11.87
N GLY A 22 -10.09 5.04 -11.33
CA GLY A 22 -10.19 3.75 -12.01
C GLY A 22 -11.56 3.07 -11.80
N PRO A 23 -11.82 1.93 -12.48
CA PRO A 23 -13.05 1.14 -12.28
C PRO A 23 -13.21 0.62 -10.85
N VAL A 24 -12.09 0.51 -10.11
CA VAL A 24 -12.06 0.22 -8.69
C VAL A 24 -11.23 1.30 -8.00
N ALA A 25 -11.84 2.02 -7.05
CA ALA A 25 -11.11 2.94 -6.20
C ALA A 25 -10.14 2.16 -5.32
N CYS A 26 -8.87 2.58 -5.27
CA CYS A 26 -7.88 1.89 -4.44
C CYS A 26 -8.25 2.07 -2.95
N PRO A 27 -8.45 0.99 -2.17
CA PRO A 27 -8.70 1.08 -0.73
C PRO A 27 -7.56 1.81 -0.01
N GLU A 28 -7.89 2.63 0.99
CA GLU A 28 -6.90 3.39 1.76
C GLU A 28 -5.79 2.49 2.35
N PRO A 29 -6.10 1.33 2.98
CA PRO A 29 -5.06 0.49 3.57
C PRO A 29 -4.10 -0.12 2.55
N TYR A 30 -4.54 -0.33 1.30
CA TYR A 30 -3.65 -0.78 0.23
C TYR A 30 -2.69 0.33 -0.17
N TYR A 31 -3.19 1.55 -0.29
CA TYR A 31 -2.36 2.70 -0.62
C TYR A 31 -1.35 3.03 0.49
N GLU A 32 -1.75 2.92 1.76
CA GLU A 32 -0.83 3.03 2.90
C GLU A 32 0.33 2.02 2.79
N HIS A 33 0.04 0.79 2.37
CA HIS A 33 1.07 -0.23 2.15
C HIS A 33 1.95 0.07 0.93
N MET A 34 1.41 0.66 -0.14
CA MET A 34 2.23 1.17 -1.24
C MET A 34 3.23 2.24 -0.76
N LEU A 35 2.79 3.16 0.12
CA LEU A 35 3.68 4.17 0.70
C LEU A 35 4.77 3.56 1.60
N LYS A 36 4.48 2.46 2.31
CA LYS A 36 5.51 1.69 3.05
C LYS A 36 6.54 1.07 2.09
N CYS A 37 6.10 0.49 0.98
CA CYS A 37 7.00 -0.05 -0.05
C CYS A 37 7.90 1.02 -0.69
N TRP A 38 7.43 2.26 -0.77
CA TRP A 38 8.17 3.36 -1.39
C TRP A 38 8.97 4.22 -0.40
N LYS A 39 9.26 3.74 0.81
CA LYS A 39 10.16 4.44 1.74
C LYS A 39 11.56 4.62 1.13
N GLN A 40 12.15 5.79 1.37
CA GLN A 40 13.48 6.15 0.88
C GLN A 40 14.52 5.12 1.36
N TRP A 41 14.54 4.88 2.66
CA TRP A 41 15.36 3.90 3.35
C TRP A 41 14.89 2.46 3.05
N PRO A 42 15.71 1.63 2.39
CA PRO A 42 15.35 0.25 2.04
C PRO A 42 14.97 -0.61 3.25
N GLU A 43 15.63 -0.43 4.38
CA GLU A 43 15.42 -1.12 5.65
C GLU A 43 14.06 -0.81 6.30
N ALA A 44 13.43 0.31 5.93
CA ALA A 44 12.10 0.68 6.40
C ALA A 44 10.97 0.07 5.54
N ARG A 45 11.31 -0.66 4.47
CA ARG A 45 10.34 -1.30 3.58
C ARG A 45 9.90 -2.65 4.14
N PRO A 46 8.62 -3.04 3.97
CA PRO A 46 8.13 -4.33 4.42
C PRO A 46 8.79 -5.47 3.62
N THR A 47 8.84 -6.65 4.22
CA THR A 47 9.26 -7.87 3.52
C THR A 47 8.13 -8.39 2.64
N PHE A 48 8.47 -9.18 1.61
CA PHE A 48 7.46 -9.85 0.80
C PHE A 48 6.61 -10.84 1.61
N ALA A 49 7.18 -11.50 2.63
CA ALA A 49 6.42 -12.38 3.52
C ALA A 49 5.31 -11.61 4.25
N TYR A 50 5.61 -10.41 4.77
CA TYR A 50 4.60 -9.54 5.39
C TYR A 50 3.55 -9.07 4.37
N LEU A 51 3.97 -8.65 3.17
CA LEU A 51 3.04 -8.19 2.14
C LEU A 51 2.09 -9.31 1.69
N GLN A 52 2.60 -10.53 1.53
CA GLN A 52 1.79 -11.69 1.16
C GLN A 52 0.71 -11.99 2.21
N ASP A 53 1.10 -12.04 3.49
CA ASP A 53 0.17 -12.26 4.59
C ASP A 53 -0.90 -11.16 4.63
N PHE A 54 -0.48 -9.89 4.53
CA PHE A 54 -1.39 -8.75 4.52
C PHE A 54 -2.44 -8.86 3.40
N PHE A 55 -2.03 -9.03 2.14
CA PHE A 55 -2.97 -9.03 1.02
C PHE A 55 -3.88 -10.26 0.99
N ASN A 56 -3.42 -11.40 1.52
CA ASN A 56 -4.25 -12.61 1.60
C ASN A 56 -5.29 -12.53 2.73
N ASN A 57 -4.94 -11.91 3.85
CA ASN A 57 -5.81 -11.86 5.05
C ASN A 57 -6.62 -10.56 5.16
N PHE A 58 -6.40 -9.58 4.28
CA PHE A 58 -7.00 -8.25 4.41
C PHE A 58 -8.52 -8.28 4.39
N MET A 59 -9.15 -9.02 3.46
CA MET A 59 -10.61 -9.09 3.40
C MET A 59 -11.22 -9.83 4.59
N VAL A 60 -10.54 -10.87 5.09
CA VAL A 60 -11.02 -11.71 6.21
C VAL A 60 -10.86 -10.98 7.55
N SER A 61 -9.76 -10.23 7.75
CA SER A 61 -9.50 -9.50 8.99
C SER A 61 -10.43 -8.30 9.21
N THR A 62 -11.06 -7.81 8.13
CA THR A 62 -12.06 -6.74 8.19
C THR A 62 -13.49 -7.25 8.43
N GLU A 63 -13.74 -8.55 8.34
CA GLU A 63 -14.99 -9.14 8.78
C GLU A 63 -14.93 -9.37 10.30
N GLY A 64 -15.95 -8.90 11.02
CA GLY A 64 -15.97 -8.93 12.49
C GLY A 64 -15.64 -10.31 13.02
N LYS A 65 -14.75 -10.37 14.02
CA LYS A 65 -14.40 -11.60 14.75
C LYS A 65 -15.68 -12.39 15.04
N TYR A 66 -15.65 -13.69 14.72
CA TYR A 66 -16.77 -14.63 14.91
C TYR A 66 -17.44 -14.37 16.26
N LYS A 67 -18.71 -13.97 16.26
CA LYS A 67 -19.47 -13.82 17.50
C LYS A 67 -19.67 -15.23 18.08
N PRO A 68 -19.42 -15.45 19.38
CA PRO A 68 -19.83 -16.69 20.00
C PRO A 68 -21.34 -16.86 19.78
N ILE A 69 -21.75 -18.08 19.44
CA ILE A 69 -23.16 -18.45 19.41
C ILE A 69 -23.55 -18.61 20.88
N ASP A 70 -24.47 -17.77 21.36
CA ASP A 70 -25.16 -17.98 22.64
C ASP A 70 -26.09 -19.20 22.56
#